data_AF-A0A1S9CVM0-F1
#
_entry.id   AF-A0A1S9CVM0-F1
#
_cell.length_a   1.000
_cell.length_b   1.000
_cell.length_c   1.000
_cell.angle_alpha   90.00
_cell.angle_beta   90.00
_cell.angle_gamma   90.00
#
_symmetry.space_group_name_H-M   'P 1'
#
loop_
_entity.id
_entity.type
_entity.pdbx_description
1 polymer ?
#
loop_
_entity_poly.entity_id
_entity_poly.type
_entity_poly.pdbx_seq_one_letter_code
_entity_poly.pdbx_strand_id
1 'polypeptide(L)' 'MMRIESRPSRHGMWEYFFFVDIEGHLRDEVVAQALKALTQRAAMLKLLGSYPRAVL' A
#
# COMPACT_ATOMS: atom_id res chain seq x y z
N MET A 1 3.13 4.89 -12.13
CA MET A 1 1.75 5.33 -11.80
C MET A 1 1.63 5.25 -10.30
N MET A 2 1.43 6.37 -9.63
CA MET A 2 1.15 6.40 -8.19
C MET A 2 -0.36 6.53 -8.04
N ARG A 3 -0.98 5.59 -7.34
CA ARG A 3 -2.45 5.54 -7.20
C ARG A 3 -2.80 5.36 -5.75
N ILE A 4 -3.84 6.06 -5.30
CA ILE A 4 -4.45 5.85 -4.00
C ILE A 4 -5.96 5.84 -4.16
N GLU A 5 -6.58 4.72 -3.80
CA GLU A 5 -8.03 4.54 -3.83
C GLU A 5 -8.52 4.16 -2.44
N SER A 6 -9.54 4.85 -1.94
CA SER A 6 -10.24 4.47 -0.72
C SER A 6 -11.47 3.63 -1.06
N ARG A 7 -11.71 2.56 -0.30
CA ARG A 7 -12.93 1.76 -0.37
C ARG A 7 -13.49 1.56 1.03
N PRO A 8 -14.79 1.81 1.27
CA PRO A 8 -15.39 1.53 2.56
C PRO A 8 -15.33 0.02 2.84
N SER A 9 -14.99 -0.34 4.07
CA SER A 9 -15.05 -1.72 4.56
C SER A 9 -16.49 -2.20 4.55
N ARG A 10 -16.70 -3.48 4.18
CA ARG A 10 -18.02 -4.13 4.30
C ARG A 10 -18.28 -4.68 5.70
N HIS A 11 -17.28 -4.70 6.58
CA HIS A 11 -17.33 -5.38 7.88
C HIS A 11 -17.53 -4.42 9.07
N GLY A 12 -17.02 -3.19 9.01
CA GLY A 12 -17.09 -2.22 10.10
C GLY A 12 -17.58 -0.85 9.63
N MET A 13 -18.48 -0.24 10.40
CA MET A 13 -18.88 1.15 10.19
C MET A 13 -17.65 2.04 10.39
N TRP A 14 -17.37 2.94 9.43
CA TRP A 14 -16.21 3.87 9.45
C TRP A 14 -14.82 3.29 9.17
N GLU A 15 -14.71 2.03 8.77
CA GLU A 15 -13.45 1.46 8.33
C GLU A 15 -13.24 1.67 6.82
N TYR A 16 -12.00 1.96 6.42
CA TYR A 16 -11.62 2.15 5.02
C TYR A 16 -10.40 1.30 4.68
N PHE A 17 -10.47 0.64 3.52
CA PHE A 17 -9.31 0.07 2.87
C PHE A 17 -8.72 1.07 1.89
N PHE A 18 -7.40 1.24 1.95
CA PHE A 18 -6.67 2.02 0.97
C PHE A 18 -5.88 1.07 0.07
N PHE A 19 -6.10 1.17 -1.24
CA PHE A 19 -5.29 0.51 -2.26
C PHE A 19 -4.29 1.53 -2.77
N VAL A 20 -3.00 1.25 -2.59
CA VAL A 20 -1.93 2.21 -2.85
C VAL A 20 -0.87 1.57 -3.75
N ASP A 21 -0.62 2.22 -4.88
CA ASP A 21 0.48 1.90 -5.79
C ASP A 21 1.54 3.00 -5.63
N ILE A 22 2.80 2.60 -5.37
CA ILE A 22 3.96 3.49 -5.25
C ILE A 22 5.06 3.11 -6.24
N GLU A 23 5.98 4.02 -6.49
CA GLU A 23 7.20 3.69 -7.23
C GLU A 23 8.28 3.16 -6.27
N GLY A 24 9.04 2.17 -6.75
CA GLY A 24 10.06 1.46 -5.99
C GLY A 24 9.73 -0.01 -5.80
N HIS A 25 10.71 -0.75 -5.28
CA HIS A 25 10.62 -2.17 -4.97
C HIS A 25 10.61 -2.36 -3.45
N LEU A 26 9.98 -3.43 -2.96
CA LEU A 26 9.96 -3.77 -1.52
C LEU A 26 11.36 -3.94 -0.89
N ARG A 27 12.39 -4.10 -1.71
CA ARG A 27 13.79 -4.27 -1.31
C ARG A 27 14.56 -2.94 -1.26
N ASP A 28 13.97 -1.87 -1.78
CA ASP A 28 14.57 -0.55 -1.69
C ASP A 28 14.46 -0.06 -0.24
N GLU A 29 15.56 0.45 0.29
CA GLU A 29 15.65 0.79 1.72
C GLU A 29 14.57 1.79 2.14
N VAL A 30 14.35 2.82 1.32
CA VAL A 30 13.34 3.86 1.56
C VAL A 30 11.93 3.27 1.61
N VAL A 31 11.61 2.34 0.69
CA VAL A 31 10.30 1.66 0.64
C VAL A 31 10.12 0.76 1.85
N ALA A 32 11.14 -0.02 2.21
CA ALA A 32 11.10 -0.90 3.37
C ALA A 32 10.87 -0.12 4.68
N GLN A 33 11.53 1.03 4.84
CA GLN A 33 11.33 1.92 5.99
C GLN A 33 9.90 2.48 6.03
N ALA A 34 9.35 2.92 4.89
CA ALA A 34 7.98 3.41 4.81
C ALA A 34 6.95 2.32 5.14
N LEU A 35 7.12 1.09 4.64
CA LEU A 35 6.26 -0.05 4.95
C LEU A 35 6.31 -0.42 6.44
N LYS A 36 7.49 -0.36 7.06
CA LYS A 36 7.64 -0.58 8.50
C LYS A 36 6.87 0.46 9.32
N ALA A 37 6.94 1.74 8.94
CA ALA A 37 6.18 2.80 9.59
C ALA A 37 4.66 2.63 9.40
N LEU A 38 4.22 2.19 8.22
CA LEU A 38 2.80 1.92 7.94
C LEU A 38 2.25 0.76 8.79
N THR A 39 3.04 -0.29 9.01
CA THR A 39 2.65 -1.44 9.84
C THR A 39 2.31 -1.04 11.28
N GLN A 40 2.89 0.06 11.78
CA GLN A 40 2.62 0.58 13.13
C GLN A 40 1.35 1.45 13.20
N ARG A 41 0.83 1.90 12.05
CA ARG A 41 -0.28 2.87 11.98
C ARG A 41 -1.57 2.26 11.43
N ALA A 42 -1.45 1.31 10.51
CA ALA A 42 -2.58 0.63 9.91
C ALA A 42 -2.99 -0.58 10.73
N ALA A 43 -4.29 -0.78 10.93
CA ALA A 43 -4.82 -1.99 11.58
C ALA A 43 -4.46 -3.28 10.82
N MET A 44 -4.33 -3.18 9.49
CA MET A 44 -3.87 -4.25 8.62
C MET A 44 -3.06 -3.65 7.47
N LEU A 45 -1.95 -4.28 7.13
CA LEU A 45 -1.20 -4.03 5.90
C LEU A 45 -1.02 -5.34 5.15
N LYS A 46 -1.40 -5.35 3.86
CA LYS A 46 -1.18 -6.48 2.96
C LYS A 46 -0.36 -6.02 1.77
N LEU A 47 0.82 -6.64 1.60
CA LEU A 47 1.64 -6.42 0.42
C LEU A 47 1.13 -7.31 -0.72
N LEU A 48 0.77 -6.68 -1.85
CA LEU A 48 0.35 -7.41 -3.06
C LEU A 48 1.53 -7.76 -3.97
N GLY A 49 2.71 -7.18 -3.71
CA GLY A 49 3.95 -7.46 -4.42
C GLY A 49 4.53 -6.23 -5.10
N SER A 50 5.71 -6.40 -5.68
CA SER A 50 6.35 -5.43 -6.57
C SER A 50 6.34 -6.00 -7.99
N TYR A 51 6.07 -5.16 -8.97
CA TYR A 51 5.96 -5.57 -10.37
C TYR A 51 6.64 -4.53 -11.28
N PRO A 52 7.17 -4.95 -12.45
CA PRO A 52 7.75 -4.01 -13.42
C PRO A 52 6.69 -3.01 -13.89
N ARG A 53 7.09 -1.74 -13.99
CA ARG A 53 6.24 -0.72 -14.59
C ARG A 53 6.04 -1.04 -16.07
N ALA A 54 4.78 -1.09 -16.52
CA ALA A 54 4.48 -1.25 -17.94
C ALA A 54 5.09 -0.09 -18.74
N VAL A 55 5.79 -0.43 -19.82
CA VAL A 55 6.30 0.51 -20.82
C VAL A 55 5.28 0.48 -21.97
N LEU A 56 4.68 1.63 -22.27
CA LEU A 56 3.85 1.82 -23.46
C LEU A 56 4.75 2.15 -24.65
#